data_AF-A0A653Y626-F1
#
_entry.id   AF-A0A653Y626-F1
#
_cell.length_a   1.000
_cell.length_b   1.000
_cell.length_c   1.000
_cell.angle_alpha   90.00
_cell.angle_beta   90.00
_cell.angle_gamma   90.00
#
_symmetry.space_group_name_H-M   'P 1'
#
loop_
_entity.id
_entity.type
_entity.pdbx_description
1 polymer ?
#
loop_
_entity_poly.entity_id
_entity_poly.type
_entity_poly.pdbx_seq_one_letter_code
_entity_poly.pdbx_strand_id
1 'polypeptide(L)' 'MRIVRESGLPNRTDSMFTTIEGEWDEVFAVIKDATEAVGAYGSRVSLVLKADIRPGYTGELTAKLDRLDAALENDG' A
#
# COMPACT_ATOMS: atom_id res chain seq x y z
N MET A 1 -6.20 -1.36 -10.46
CA MET A 1 -6.58 -2.46 -9.54
C MET A 1 -6.08 -3.83 -9.96
N ARG A 2 -6.22 -4.23 -11.23
CA ARG A 2 -5.76 -5.57 -11.70
C ARG A 2 -4.29 -5.86 -11.36
N ILE A 3 -3.37 -4.97 -11.73
CA ILE A 3 -1.92 -5.09 -11.46
C ILE A 3 -1.62 -5.29 -9.98
N VAL A 4 -2.22 -4.49 -9.11
CA VAL A 4 -2.03 -4.61 -7.65
C VAL A 4 -2.54 -5.97 -7.14
N ARG A 5 -3.70 -6.43 -7.60
CA ARG A 5 -4.26 -7.73 -7.18
C ARG A 5 -3.45 -8.91 -7.71
N GLU A 6 -2.94 -8.81 -8.93
CA GLU A 6 -2.11 -9.84 -9.58
C GLU A 6 -0.69 -9.90 -9.01
N SER A 7 -0.22 -8.86 -8.31
CA SER A 7 1.11 -8.82 -7.69
C SER A 7 1.33 -9.89 -6.60
N GLY A 8 0.26 -10.44 -6.03
CA GLY A 8 0.34 -11.37 -4.90
C GLY A 8 0.69 -10.71 -3.56
N LEU A 9 1.03 -9.42 -3.54
CA LEU A 9 1.37 -8.69 -2.33
C LEU A 9 0.10 -8.43 -1.49
N PRO A 10 0.19 -8.51 -0.14
CA PRO A 10 -0.86 -8.05 0.73
C PRO A 10 -1.28 -6.62 0.37
N ASN A 11 -2.57 -6.42 0.15
CA ASN A 11 -3.10 -5.12 -0.25
C ASN A 11 -4.49 -4.87 0.31
N ARG A 12 -4.79 -3.59 0.55
CA ARG A 12 -6.10 -3.09 0.94
C ARG A 12 -6.44 -1.88 0.09
N THR A 13 -7.61 -1.88 -0.53
CA THR A 13 -8.17 -0.72 -1.23
C THR A 13 -9.25 -0.09 -0.38
N ASP A 14 -9.17 1.22 -0.19
CA ASP A 14 -10.24 2.04 0.37
C ASP A 14 -10.61 3.19 -0.59
N SER A 15 -11.44 4.13 -0.12
CA SER A 15 -11.94 5.25 -0.95
C SER A 15 -10.85 6.24 -1.38
N MET A 16 -9.72 6.27 -0.68
CA MET A 16 -8.67 7.27 -0.87
C MET A 16 -7.41 6.65 -1.46
N PHE A 17 -7.06 5.41 -1.07
CA PHE A 17 -5.81 4.79 -1.44
C PHE A 17 -5.93 3.28 -1.65
N THR A 18 -4.96 2.77 -2.41
CA THR A 18 -4.58 1.36 -2.36
C THR A 18 -3.30 1.25 -1.56
N THR A 19 -3.36 0.58 -0.41
CA THR A 19 -2.19 0.27 0.41
C THR A 19 -1.68 -1.11 0.02
N ILE A 20 -0.37 -1.26 -0.14
CA ILE A 20 0.32 -2.50 -0.50
C ILE A 20 1.46 -2.69 0.50
N GLU A 21 1.72 -3.92 0.92
CA GLU A 21 2.82 -4.27 1.82
C GLU A 21 3.71 -5.31 1.16
N GLY A 22 5.02 -5.15 1.29
CA GLY A 22 6.03 -6.02 0.69
C GLY A 22 7.41 -5.41 0.84
N GLU A 23 8.42 -6.07 0.27
CA GLU A 23 9.76 -5.52 0.23
C GLU A 23 9.84 -4.29 -0.69
N TRP A 24 10.83 -3.45 -0.45
CA TRP A 24 11.01 -2.17 -1.16
C TRP A 24 10.92 -2.33 -2.68
N ASP A 25 11.70 -3.26 -3.24
CA ASP A 25 11.75 -3.46 -4.69
C ASP A 25 10.44 -4.04 -5.24
N GLU A 26 9.76 -4.91 -4.49
CA GLU A 26 8.49 -5.52 -4.90
C GLU A 26 7.37 -4.46 -4.98
N VAL A 27 7.26 -3.63 -3.94
CA VAL A 27 6.24 -2.57 -3.89
C VAL A 27 6.47 -1.54 -4.99
N PHE A 28 7.72 -1.12 -5.21
CA PHE A 28 8.03 -0.14 -6.25
C PHE A 28 7.90 -0.70 -7.67
N ALA A 29 8.12 -2.00 -7.89
CA ALA A 29 7.81 -2.65 -9.15
C ALA A 29 6.30 -2.56 -9.47
N VAL A 30 5.44 -2.86 -8.50
CA VAL A 30 3.98 -2.75 -8.67
C VAL A 30 3.54 -1.31 -8.93
N ILE A 31 4.12 -0.34 -8.23
CA ILE A 31 3.84 1.09 -8.46
C ILE A 31 4.23 1.49 -9.89
N LYS A 32 5.41 1.05 -10.35
CA LYS A 32 5.89 1.33 -11.71
C LYS A 32 4.94 0.75 -12.76
N ASP A 33 4.62 -0.53 -12.66
CA ASP A 33 3.73 -1.21 -13.63
C ASP A 33 2.35 -0.56 -13.66
N ALA A 34 1.81 -0.19 -12.48
CA ALA A 34 0.54 0.52 -12.39
C ALA A 34 0.61 1.92 -13.04
N THR A 35 1.73 2.63 -12.86
CA THR A 35 1.97 3.94 -13.46
C THR A 35 2.06 3.86 -14.97
N GLU A 36 2.81 2.89 -15.51
CA GLU A 36 2.96 2.68 -16.95
C GLU A 36 1.62 2.30 -17.60
N ALA A 37 0.86 1.42 -16.96
CA ALA A 37 -0.46 1.03 -17.46
C ALA A 37 -1.45 2.20 -17.51
N VAL A 38 -1.43 3.11 -16.53
CA VAL A 38 -2.27 4.32 -16.57
C VAL A 38 -1.74 5.33 -17.59
N GLY A 39 -0.41 5.39 -17.78
CA GLY A 39 0.25 6.27 -18.77
C GLY A 39 -0.20 6.01 -20.21
N ALA A 40 -0.69 4.80 -20.52
CA ALA A 40 -1.26 4.51 -21.84
C ALA A 40 -2.50 5.37 -22.19
N TYR A 41 -3.15 5.99 -21.19
CA TYR A 41 -4.37 6.77 -21.35
C TYR A 41 -4.18 8.29 -21.26
N GLY A 42 -2.94 8.78 -21.11
CA GLY A 42 -2.68 10.21 -21.04
C GLY A 42 -1.21 10.57 -20.99
N SER A 43 -0.88 11.82 -21.34
CA SER A 43 0.51 12.30 -21.39
C SER A 43 1.17 12.46 -20.02
N ARG A 44 0.40 12.37 -18.92
CA ARG A 44 0.90 12.53 -17.55
C ARG A 44 0.12 11.65 -16.57
N VAL A 45 0.85 10.99 -15.68
CA VAL A 45 0.32 10.31 -14.50
C VAL A 45 0.78 11.06 -13.26
N SER A 46 -0.16 11.37 -12.36
CA SER A 46 0.15 11.95 -11.04
C SER A 46 0.08 10.86 -9.99
N LEU A 47 1.11 10.74 -9.16
CA LEU A 47 1.17 9.77 -8.07
C LEU A 47 1.19 10.49 -6.73
N VAL A 48 0.44 9.96 -5.76
CA VAL A 48 0.54 10.33 -4.35
C VAL A 48 0.94 9.08 -3.60
N LEU A 49 2.14 9.09 -3.03
CA LEU A 49 2.72 7.94 -2.35
C LEU A 49 3.05 8.32 -0.91
N LYS A 50 2.60 7.49 0.02
CA LYS A 50 3.01 7.54 1.43
C LYS A 50 3.53 6.17 1.81
N ALA A 51 4.82 6.09 2.13
CA ALA A 51 5.46 4.85 2.54
C ALA A 51 5.77 4.88 4.04
N ASP A 52 5.56 3.76 4.69
CA ASP A 52 6.03 3.51 6.06
C ASP A 52 7.07 2.39 5.99
N ILE A 53 8.33 2.76 6.22
CA ILE A 53 9.50 1.89 6.02
C ILE A 53 10.06 1.57 7.41
N ARG A 54 9.77 0.36 7.88
CA ARG A 54 10.17 -0.09 9.22
C ARG A 54 10.78 -1.50 9.16
N PRO A 55 12.11 -1.63 9.14
CA PRO A 55 12.78 -2.93 9.04
C PRO A 55 12.39 -3.89 10.18
N GLY A 56 12.20 -5.17 9.85
CA GLY A 56 11.91 -6.24 10.81
C GLY A 56 10.44 -6.40 11.22
N TYR A 57 9.52 -5.70 10.54
CA TYR A 57 8.08 -5.80 10.79
C TYR A 57 7.33 -6.22 9.51
N THR A 58 6.35 -7.10 9.67
CA THR A 58 5.45 -7.59 8.61
C THR A 58 4.03 -7.75 9.18
N GLY A 59 3.02 -7.87 8.33
CA GLY A 59 1.61 -7.87 8.73
C GLY A 59 1.10 -6.51 9.20
N GLU A 60 1.78 -5.43 8.85
CA GLU A 60 1.59 -4.09 9.40
C GLU A 60 0.35 -3.37 8.84
N LEU A 61 -0.22 -3.85 7.72
CA LEU A 61 -1.54 -3.43 7.22
C LEU A 61 -2.64 -3.60 8.26
N THR A 62 -2.56 -4.66 9.07
CA THR A 62 -3.53 -4.99 10.13
C THR A 62 -2.98 -4.61 11.49
N ALA A 63 -1.73 -4.98 11.81
CA ALA A 63 -1.15 -4.78 13.14
C ALA A 63 -1.11 -3.31 13.59
N LYS A 64 -1.09 -2.36 12.66
CA LYS A 64 -1.21 -0.92 13.00
C LYS A 64 -2.58 -0.54 13.54
N LEU A 65 -3.65 -1.13 12.99
CA LEU A 65 -5.00 -0.90 13.47
C LEU A 65 -5.19 -1.57 14.82
N ASP A 66 -4.76 -2.83 14.95
CA ASP A 66 -4.86 -3.57 16.21
C ASP A 66 -4.18 -2.83 17.37
N ARG A 67 -2.98 -2.27 17.14
CA ARG A 67 -2.27 -1.47 18.15
C ARG A 67 -2.96 -0.14 18.46
N LEU A 68 -3.60 0.49 17.48
CA LEU A 68 -4.37 1.70 17.70
C LEU A 68 -5.61 1.41 18.54
N ASP A 69 -6.38 0.38 18.16
CA ASP A 69 -7.61 0.01 18.85
C ASP A 69 -7.33 -0.39 20.31
N ALA A 70 -6.27 -1.18 20.55
CA ALA A 70 -5.82 -1.50 21.90
C ALA A 70 -5.42 -0.25 22.70
N ALA A 71 -4.77 0.75 22.09
CA ALA A 71 -4.44 1.99 22.79
C ALA A 71 -5.70 2.79 23.17
N LEU A 72 -6.68 2.85 22.28
CA LEU A 72 -7.95 3.54 22.52
C LEU A 72 -8.79 2.85 23.61
N GLU A 73 -8.76 1.52 23.68
CA GLU A 73 -9.43 0.75 24.73
C GLU A 73 -8.81 0.98 26.12
N ASN A 74 -7.51 1.24 26.20
CA ASN A 74 -6.82 1.48 27.47
C ASN A 74 -6.93 2.94 27.98
N ASP A 75 -7.35 3.87 27.13
CA ASP A 75 -7.53 5.29 27.46
C ASP A 75 -8.93 5.62 28.04
N GLY A 76 -9.84 4.63 28.12
CA GLY A 76 -11.22 4.76 28.63
C GLY A 76 -11.44 4.12 29.99
#